data_AF-A0A851US22-F1
#
_entry.id   AF-A0A851US22-F1
#
_cell.length_a   1.000
_cell.length_b   1.000
_cell.length_c   1.000
_cell.angle_alpha   90.00
_cell.angle_beta   90.00
_cell.angle_gamma   90.00
#
_symmetry.space_group_name_H-M   'P 1'
#
loop_
_entity.id
_entity.type
_entity.pdbx_description
1 polymer ?
#
loop_
_entity_poly.entity_id
_entity_poly.type
_entity_poly.pdbx_seq_one_letter_code
_entity_poly.pdbx_strand_id
1 'polypeptide(L)'
;MDFQHRPGGKTGSGGVASASESNRDRRERLRQLALETIDINKDPYFMKNHLGSYECKLCLTLHNNEGSYLAHTQGKKHQTNLARRAAKEAKEAPAQPAPEKVKVEVKKFVKIGRPGYK
;
A
#
# COMPACT_ATOMS: atom_id res chain seq x y z
N MET A 1 11.46 -55.08 -16.23
CA MET A 1 10.78 -53.82 -16.61
C MET A 1 11.56 -52.66 -16.00
N ASP A 2 11.98 -51.69 -16.81
CA ASP A 2 12.75 -50.52 -16.37
C ASP A 2 11.82 -49.44 -15.78
N PHE A 3 12.12 -48.96 -14.58
CA PHE A 3 11.30 -48.00 -13.82
C PHE A 3 11.92 -46.60 -13.74
N GLN A 4 13.05 -46.36 -14.41
CA GLN A 4 13.89 -45.17 -14.15
C GLN A 4 13.34 -43.85 -14.71
N HIS A 5 12.35 -43.86 -15.62
CA HIS A 5 11.89 -42.65 -16.30
C HIS A 5 10.36 -42.50 -16.41
N ARG A 6 9.59 -42.98 -15.42
CA ARG A 6 8.13 -42.80 -15.42
C ARG A 6 7.77 -41.46 -14.77
N PRO A 7 7.25 -40.44 -15.50
CA PRO A 7 6.72 -39.24 -14.89
C PRO A 7 5.43 -39.60 -14.12
N GLY A 8 5.56 -39.87 -12.83
CA GLY A 8 4.45 -40.25 -11.95
C GLY A 8 4.97 -40.59 -10.56
N GLY A 9 4.31 -40.05 -9.54
CA GLY A 9 4.73 -40.11 -8.14
C GLY A 9 5.13 -41.50 -7.65
N LYS A 10 6.11 -41.55 -6.74
CA LYS A 10 6.62 -42.80 -6.15
C LYS A 10 5.48 -43.51 -5.41
N THR A 11 5.44 -44.84 -5.48
CA THR A 11 4.45 -45.64 -4.74
C THR A 11 4.55 -45.33 -3.24
N GLY A 12 3.48 -44.79 -2.66
CA GLY A 12 3.44 -44.35 -1.26
C GLY A 12 3.72 -42.86 -1.01
N SER A 13 4.04 -42.06 -2.02
CA SER A 13 4.36 -40.63 -1.84
C SER A 13 3.14 -39.70 -1.69
N GLY A 14 1.92 -40.24 -1.72
CA GLY A 14 0.74 -39.44 -2.05
C GLY A 14 0.80 -38.98 -3.52
N GLY A 15 -0.35 -38.93 -4.19
CA GLY A 15 -0.41 -38.48 -5.59
C GLY A 15 0.12 -37.05 -5.76
N VAL A 16 0.43 -36.66 -7.00
CA VAL A 16 0.73 -35.25 -7.32
C VAL A 16 -0.54 -34.45 -7.06
N ALA A 17 -0.45 -33.42 -6.20
CA ALA A 17 -1.58 -32.56 -5.87
C ALA A 17 -2.20 -31.98 -7.15
N SER A 18 -3.53 -31.91 -7.19
CA SER A 18 -4.23 -31.34 -8.34
C SER A 18 -3.85 -29.86 -8.53
N ALA A 19 -4.00 -29.35 -9.76
CA ALA A 19 -3.74 -27.95 -10.06
C ALA A 19 -4.59 -26.99 -9.19
N SER A 20 -5.80 -27.41 -8.79
CA SER A 20 -6.65 -26.64 -7.87
C SER A 20 -6.09 -26.59 -6.45
N GLU A 21 -5.56 -27.69 -5.94
CA GLU A 21 -5.00 -27.77 -4.58
C GLU A 21 -3.72 -26.94 -4.47
N SER A 22 -2.81 -27.08 -5.43
CA SER A 22 -1.56 -26.30 -5.48
C SER A 22 -1.82 -24.79 -5.62
N ASN A 23 -2.83 -24.37 -6.39
CA ASN A 23 -3.22 -22.96 -6.49
C ASN A 23 -3.82 -22.42 -5.20
N ARG A 24 -4.58 -23.24 -4.46
CA ARG A 24 -5.14 -22.86 -3.16
C ARG A 24 -4.05 -22.67 -2.12
N ASP A 25 -3.13 -23.63 -2.01
CA ASP A 25 -1.97 -23.56 -1.12
C ASP A 25 -1.12 -22.32 -1.41
N ARG A 26 -0.81 -22.07 -2.69
CA ARG A 26 -0.06 -20.89 -3.11
C ARG A 26 -0.74 -19.59 -2.68
N ARG A 27 -2.07 -19.49 -2.84
CA ARG A 27 -2.83 -18.29 -2.46
C ARG A 27 -2.84 -18.09 -0.95
N GLU A 28 -2.99 -19.16 -0.19
CA GLU A 28 -2.98 -19.12 1.27
C GLU A 28 -1.60 -18.72 1.81
N ARG A 29 -0.52 -19.28 1.24
CA ARG A 29 0.85 -18.91 1.57
C ARG A 29 1.16 -17.43 1.27
N LEU A 30 0.74 -16.92 0.12
CA LEU A 30 0.91 -15.50 -0.22
C LEU A 30 0.16 -14.59 0.76
N ARG A 31 -1.02 -15.03 1.24
CA ARG A 31 -1.76 -14.29 2.26
C ARG A 31 -1.01 -14.28 3.60
N GLN A 32 -0.45 -15.40 4.03
CA GLN A 32 0.33 -15.49 5.27
C GLN A 32 1.56 -14.58 5.21
N LEU A 33 2.31 -14.60 4.11
CA LEU A 33 3.45 -13.70 3.89
C LEU A 33 3.05 -12.23 3.96
N ALA A 34 1.92 -11.87 3.35
CA ALA A 34 1.42 -10.49 3.39
C ALA A 34 1.05 -10.05 4.82
N LEU A 35 0.41 -10.92 5.60
CA LEU A 35 0.05 -10.64 7.00
C LEU A 35 1.28 -10.52 7.91
N GLU A 36 2.34 -11.26 7.64
CA GLU A 36 3.60 -11.15 8.39
C GLU A 36 4.28 -9.79 8.15
N THR A 37 4.21 -9.28 6.91
CA THR A 37 4.84 -8.00 6.55
C THR A 37 4.04 -6.76 6.93
N ILE A 38 2.71 -6.87 6.98
CA ILE A 38 1.81 -5.73 7.18
C ILE A 38 0.92 -6.00 8.39
N ASP A 39 1.17 -5.25 9.46
CA ASP A 39 0.26 -5.22 10.61
C ASP A 39 -0.99 -4.40 10.27
N ILE A 40 -2.06 -5.12 9.94
CA ILE A 40 -3.38 -4.56 9.59
C ILE A 40 -3.99 -3.69 10.70
N ASN A 41 -3.61 -3.89 11.95
CA ASN A 41 -4.17 -3.11 13.07
C ASN A 41 -3.58 -1.70 13.17
N LYS A 42 -2.43 -1.46 12.53
CA LYS A 42 -1.81 -0.12 12.47
C LYS A 42 -2.50 0.80 11.45
N ASP A 43 -3.31 0.25 10.55
CA ASP A 43 -4.03 1.05 9.58
C ASP A 43 -5.20 1.80 10.27
N PRO A 44 -5.20 3.15 10.29
CA PRO A 44 -6.24 3.94 10.96
C PRO A 44 -7.64 3.75 10.34
N TYR A 45 -7.72 3.29 9.08
CA TYR A 45 -8.98 3.09 8.38
C TYR A 45 -9.52 1.66 8.48
N PHE A 46 -8.74 0.73 9.04
CA PHE A 46 -9.18 -0.63 9.30
C PHE A 46 -10.19 -0.68 10.45
N MET A 47 -11.19 -1.54 10.30
CA MET A 47 -12.16 -1.85 11.36
C MET A 47 -12.66 -3.28 11.17
N LYS A 48 -12.89 -3.97 12.28
CA LYS A 48 -13.58 -5.26 12.30
C LYS A 48 -14.99 -5.06 12.87
N ASN A 49 -15.99 -5.50 12.12
CA ASN A 49 -17.37 -5.40 12.55
C ASN A 49 -17.72 -6.43 13.62
N HIS A 50 -18.82 -6.17 14.33
CA HIS A 50 -19.46 -7.11 15.25
C HIS A 50 -19.86 -8.44 14.59
N LEU A 51 -20.07 -8.45 13.26
CA LEU A 51 -20.35 -9.65 12.46
C LEU A 51 -19.09 -10.40 12.02
N GLY A 52 -17.89 -9.92 12.38
CA GLY A 52 -16.62 -10.52 11.98
C GLY A 52 -16.12 -10.15 10.58
N SER A 53 -16.88 -9.36 9.82
CA SER A 53 -16.44 -8.79 8.53
C SER A 53 -15.40 -7.68 8.71
N TYR A 54 -14.58 -7.45 7.69
CA TYR A 54 -13.56 -6.40 7.67
C TYR A 54 -14.06 -5.20 6.89
N GLU A 55 -13.85 -4.00 7.41
CA GLU A 55 -14.30 -2.76 6.80
C GLU A 55 -13.16 -1.78 6.57
N CYS A 56 -13.26 -1.05 5.45
CA CYS A 56 -12.46 0.13 5.16
C CYS A 56 -13.28 1.39 5.45
N LYS A 57 -13.02 2.06 6.59
CA LYS A 57 -13.72 3.29 6.99
C LYS A 57 -13.54 4.44 6.00
N LEU A 58 -12.44 4.44 5.25
CA LEU A 58 -12.19 5.45 4.22
C LEU A 58 -13.11 5.28 3.00
N CYS A 59 -13.31 4.04 2.56
CA CYS A 59 -14.02 3.72 1.32
C CYS A 59 -15.44 3.23 1.53
N LEU A 60 -15.84 2.95 2.78
CA LEU A 60 -17.12 2.33 3.14
C LEU A 60 -17.35 1.02 2.39
N THR A 61 -16.31 0.18 2.32
CA THR A 61 -16.35 -1.12 1.65
C THR A 61 -16.18 -2.24 2.66
N LEU A 62 -17.01 -3.28 2.48
CA LEU A 62 -16.98 -4.53 3.24
C LEU A 62 -16.07 -5.54 2.54
N HIS A 63 -15.28 -6.25 3.32
CA HIS A 63 -14.34 -7.29 2.89
C HIS A 63 -14.57 -8.56 3.70
N ASN A 64 -14.71 -9.68 3.00
CA ASN A 64 -14.97 -10.98 3.62
C ASN A 64 -13.73 -11.58 4.31
N ASN A 65 -12.53 -11.13 3.92
CA ASN A 65 -11.28 -11.61 4.46
C ASN A 65 -10.23 -10.48 4.49
N GLU A 66 -9.23 -10.62 5.36
CA GLU A 66 -8.15 -9.64 5.53
C GLU A 66 -7.34 -9.49 4.24
N GLY A 67 -7.17 -10.57 3.47
CA GLY A 67 -6.48 -10.51 2.18
C GLY A 67 -7.18 -9.60 1.16
N SER A 68 -8.52 -9.61 1.13
CA SER A 68 -9.33 -8.72 0.30
C SER A 68 -9.21 -7.28 0.77
N TYR A 69 -9.15 -7.04 2.08
CA TYR A 69 -8.85 -5.72 2.64
C TYR A 69 -7.45 -5.23 2.23
N LEU A 70 -6.42 -6.07 2.36
CA LEU A 70 -5.05 -5.74 1.97
C LEU A 70 -4.92 -5.45 0.46
N ALA A 71 -5.57 -6.24 -0.39
CA ALA A 71 -5.61 -5.96 -1.82
C ALA A 71 -6.36 -4.65 -2.12
N HIS A 72 -7.37 -4.32 -1.32
CA HIS A 72 -8.14 -3.09 -1.46
C HIS A 72 -7.32 -1.83 -1.12
N THR A 73 -6.50 -1.85 -0.07
CA THR A 73 -5.67 -0.70 0.31
C THR A 73 -4.64 -0.35 -0.77
N GLN A 74 -4.16 -1.34 -1.51
CA GLN A 74 -3.29 -1.18 -2.68
C GLN A 74 -4.05 -0.74 -3.94
N GLY A 75 -5.39 -0.71 -3.90
CA GLY A 75 -6.23 -0.35 -5.04
C GLY A 75 -6.29 1.17 -5.29
N LYS A 76 -6.43 1.55 -6.58
CA LYS A 76 -6.52 2.97 -6.99
C LYS A 76 -7.66 3.75 -6.32
N LYS A 77 -8.81 3.11 -6.09
CA LYS A 77 -9.95 3.75 -5.42
C LYS A 77 -9.60 4.17 -3.98
N HIS A 78 -8.88 3.32 -3.25
CA HIS A 78 -8.45 3.62 -1.89
C HIS A 78 -7.45 4.79 -1.88
N GLN A 79 -6.44 4.73 -2.75
CA GLN A 79 -5.42 5.77 -2.89
C GLN A 79 -6.00 7.14 -3.29
N THR A 80 -6.96 7.16 -4.22
CA THR A 80 -7.64 8.40 -4.62
C THR A 80 -8.50 8.99 -3.50
N ASN A 81 -9.15 8.16 -2.69
CA ASN A 81 -9.88 8.63 -1.52
C ASN A 81 -8.97 9.18 -0.42
N LEU A 82 -7.78 8.59 -0.22
CA LEU A 82 -6.75 9.15 0.67
C LEU A 82 -6.34 10.55 0.22
N ALA A 83 -6.02 10.72 -1.07
CA ALA A 83 -5.66 12.01 -1.64
C ALA A 83 -6.78 13.05 -1.49
N ARG A 84 -8.05 12.65 -1.72
CA ARG A 84 -9.22 13.53 -1.51
C ARG A 84 -9.37 13.94 -0.05
N ARG A 85 -9.17 13.01 0.89
CA ARG A 85 -9.24 13.31 2.32
C ARG A 85 -8.14 14.27 2.74
N ALA A 86 -6.89 14.00 2.35
CA ALA A 86 -5.76 14.89 2.61
C ALA A 86 -5.99 16.29 2.03
N ALA A 87 -6.55 16.39 0.81
CA ALA A 87 -6.90 17.67 0.21
C ALA A 87 -8.04 18.40 0.94
N LYS A 88 -8.99 17.67 1.54
CA LYS A 88 -10.07 18.26 2.35
C LYS A 88 -9.53 18.73 3.71
N GLU A 89 -8.74 17.91 4.39
CA GLU A 89 -8.08 18.25 5.64
C GLU A 89 -7.13 19.44 5.48
N ALA A 90 -6.41 19.55 4.36
CA ALA A 90 -5.58 20.72 4.05
C ALA A 90 -6.39 22.02 3.83
N LYS A 91 -7.66 21.91 3.41
CA LYS A 91 -8.56 23.06 3.25
C LYS A 91 -9.28 23.44 4.54
N GLU A 92 -9.66 22.45 5.34
CA GLU A 92 -10.34 22.64 6.64
C GLU A 92 -9.37 22.90 7.78
N ALA A 93 -8.07 22.63 7.60
CA ALA A 93 -7.04 23.02 8.54
C ALA A 93 -7.17 24.52 8.82
N PRO A 94 -7.29 24.94 10.09
CA PRO A 94 -7.32 26.36 10.42
C PRO A 94 -6.08 26.98 9.81
N ALA A 95 -6.22 28.18 9.23
CA ALA A 95 -5.10 28.94 8.72
C ALA A 95 -4.11 29.18 9.88
N GLN A 96 -3.21 28.22 10.07
CA GLN A 96 -1.99 28.42 10.83
C GLN A 96 -1.35 29.63 10.13
N PRO A 97 -1.03 30.72 10.86
CA PRO A 97 -0.31 31.83 10.26
C PRO A 97 0.87 31.21 9.52
N ALA A 98 0.89 31.40 8.20
CA ALA A 98 1.87 30.74 7.34
C ALA A 98 3.25 30.93 8.00
N PRO A 99 4.06 29.86 8.16
CA PRO A 99 5.39 30.01 8.73
C PRO A 99 6.06 31.13 7.96
N GLU A 100 6.43 32.19 8.69
CA GLU A 100 6.92 33.42 8.10
C GLU A 100 8.04 33.05 7.14
N LYS A 101 7.76 33.15 5.84
CA LYS A 101 8.75 32.80 4.82
C LYS A 101 9.94 33.68 5.13
N VAL A 102 11.04 33.08 5.58
CA VAL A 102 12.28 33.80 5.87
C VAL A 102 12.62 34.54 4.59
N LYS A 103 12.34 35.85 4.58
CA LYS A 103 12.68 36.72 3.47
C LYS A 103 14.19 36.80 3.52
N VAL A 104 14.85 35.92 2.76
CA VAL A 104 16.29 36.01 2.57
C VAL A 104 16.50 37.33 1.83
N GLU A 105 16.93 38.35 2.58
CA GLU A 105 17.27 39.64 1.99
C GLU A 105 18.40 39.40 1.00
N VAL A 106 18.09 39.61 -0.29
CA VAL A 106 19.09 39.52 -1.34
C VAL A 106 20.09 40.65 -1.10
N LYS A 107 21.27 40.29 -0.56
CA LYS A 107 22.37 41.23 -0.34
C LYS A 107 22.71 41.90 -1.66
N LYS A 108 22.39 43.20 -1.79
CA LYS A 108 22.79 44.01 -2.94
C LYS A 108 24.29 44.28 -2.85
N PHE A 109 25.07 43.61 -3.69
CA PHE A 109 26.48 43.93 -3.89
C PHE A 109 26.62 45.17 -4.77
N VAL A 110 27.56 46.05 -4.42
CA VAL A 110 27.98 47.16 -5.29
C VAL A 110 28.72 46.55 -6.48
N LYS A 111 28.20 46.74 -7.69
CA LYS A 111 28.88 46.30 -8.92
C LYS A 111 30.12 47.16 -9.12
N ILE A 112 31.30 46.57 -8.98
CA ILE A 112 32.60 47.22 -9.20
C ILE A 112 32.85 47.28 -10.71
N GLY A 113 33.13 48.50 -11.21
CA GLY A 113 33.52 48.75 -12.59
C GLY A 113 32.41 49.35 -13.44
N ARG A 114 32.49 50.65 -13.71
CA ARG A 114 31.89 51.24 -14.91
C ARG A 114 32.86 50.96 -16.05
N PRO A 115 32.49 50.19 -17.08
CA PRO A 115 33.35 50.00 -18.24
C PRO A 115 33.56 51.36 -18.91
N GLY A 116 34.79 51.86 -18.86
CA GLY A 116 35.19 53.05 -19.59
C GLY A 116 35.30 52.70 -21.07
N TYR A 117 34.20 52.84 -21.81
CA TYR A 117 34.26 52.81 -23.26
C TYR A 117 34.77 54.16 -23.77
N LYS A 118 35.74 54.09 -24.67
CA LYS A 118 36.40 55.23 -25.33
C LYS A 118 35.70 55.56 -26.63
#